data_AF-A0A1H1LAG3-F1
#
_entry.id   AF-A0A1H1LAG3-F1
#
_cell.length_a   1.000
_cell.length_b   1.000
_cell.length_c   1.000
_cell.angle_alpha   90.00
_cell.angle_beta   90.00
_cell.angle_gamma   90.00
#
_symmetry.space_group_name_H-M   'P 1'
#
loop_
_entity.id
_entity.type
_entity.pdbx_description
1 polymer ?
#
loop_
_entity_poly.entity_id
_entity_poly.type
_entity_poly.pdbx_seq_one_letter_code
_entity_poly.pdbx_strand_id
1 'polypeptide(L)'
;MHALRRLSAPPAAVALAAALAACGSVDPQDNAPVTGLVNEPEGFRPTADGTHLRFDEPAEVVTTHFSTGMPVYWEVTVHAPTRLTLQQVKDNIGQDPQRIGDAPPVAVRTFSCFPVTFTSLGQGLGRDDAPVSVELPSLTPVDGYGTNANYVGVGAESYCGLDTEETDTVPSYTGDMVTGRSYTTAVVTWEGQRDPGIVGTGVRLNTLVSPRNPGQPPQALTWGPGAP
;
A
#
# COMPACT_ATOMS: atom_id res chain seq x y z
N MET A 1 -70.27 -44.66 -30.91
CA MET A 1 -70.65 -43.25 -30.67
C MET A 1 -69.35 -42.45 -30.61
N HIS A 2 -68.88 -41.85 -31.72
CA HIS A 2 -69.04 -40.42 -32.06
C HIS A 2 -68.59 -39.50 -30.89
N ALA A 3 -67.68 -38.51 -31.01
CA ALA A 3 -67.01 -37.91 -32.15
C ALA A 3 -65.87 -36.94 -31.68
N LEU A 4 -64.89 -36.72 -32.57
CA LEU A 4 -64.17 -35.47 -32.93
C LEU A 4 -63.42 -34.59 -31.90
N ARG A 5 -62.08 -34.58 -32.07
CA ARG A 5 -61.13 -33.45 -32.25
C ARG A 5 -61.38 -32.11 -31.54
N ARG A 6 -60.33 -31.61 -30.86
CA ARG A 6 -59.71 -30.30 -31.17
C ARG A 6 -58.18 -30.35 -31.00
N LEU A 7 -57.48 -29.88 -32.04
CA LEU A 7 -56.07 -29.50 -32.05
C LEU A 7 -55.93 -28.12 -31.42
N SER A 8 -54.90 -27.94 -30.59
CA SER A 8 -54.21 -26.65 -30.42
C SER A 8 -52.87 -26.87 -29.72
N ALA A 9 -51.78 -26.48 -30.38
CA ALA A 9 -50.46 -26.22 -29.80
C ALA A 9 -50.08 -24.76 -30.10
N PRO A 10 -48.98 -24.24 -29.56
CA PRO A 10 -48.74 -23.73 -28.20
C PRO A 10 -48.76 -22.18 -28.19
N PRO A 11 -48.43 -21.52 -27.06
CA PRO A 11 -47.20 -20.72 -27.14
C PRO A 11 -46.37 -20.66 -25.84
N ALA A 12 -45.12 -20.23 -26.03
CA ALA A 12 -44.25 -19.47 -25.12
C ALA A 12 -43.88 -20.15 -23.78
N ALA A 13 -42.64 -20.62 -23.64
CA ALA A 13 -41.51 -19.78 -23.21
C ALA A 13 -41.80 -19.07 -21.89
N VAL A 14 -41.18 -19.53 -20.80
CA VAL A 14 -40.49 -18.74 -19.76
C VAL A 14 -40.02 -19.74 -18.71
N ALA A 15 -38.70 -19.96 -18.63
CA ALA A 15 -37.97 -20.14 -17.36
C ALA A 15 -36.48 -20.37 -17.67
N LEU A 16 -35.87 -19.43 -18.40
CA LEU A 16 -34.41 -19.33 -18.48
C LEU A 16 -34.02 -17.91 -18.03
N ALA A 17 -34.13 -17.63 -16.73
CA ALA A 17 -33.74 -16.36 -16.14
C ALA A 17 -33.42 -16.50 -14.64
N ALA A 18 -32.59 -17.47 -14.27
CA ALA A 18 -32.13 -17.63 -12.88
C ALA A 18 -30.64 -17.96 -12.79
N ALA A 19 -29.81 -17.41 -13.69
CA ALA A 19 -28.37 -17.71 -13.70
C ALA A 19 -27.44 -16.50 -13.92
N LEU A 20 -27.90 -15.26 -13.66
CA LEU A 20 -27.09 -14.05 -13.92
C LEU A 20 -27.15 -13.00 -12.79
N ALA A 21 -27.18 -13.42 -11.52
CA ALA A 21 -27.10 -12.49 -10.39
C ALA A 21 -26.13 -12.96 -9.29
N ALA A 22 -25.06 -13.67 -9.67
CA ALA A 22 -23.93 -13.97 -8.79
C ALA A 22 -22.68 -13.15 -9.18
N CYS A 23 -22.88 -11.98 -9.79
CA CYS A 23 -21.88 -10.91 -9.70
C CYS A 23 -22.12 -10.25 -8.34
N GLY A 24 -21.17 -10.36 -7.42
CA GLY A 24 -21.28 -9.84 -6.06
C GLY A 24 -21.87 -8.44 -6.04
N SER A 25 -23.06 -8.30 -5.45
CA SER A 25 -23.72 -7.02 -5.31
C SER A 25 -22.94 -6.20 -4.29
N VAL A 26 -22.19 -5.20 -4.77
CA VAL A 26 -21.66 -4.14 -3.91
C VAL A 26 -22.86 -3.40 -3.31
N ASP A 27 -22.91 -3.24 -1.98
CA ASP A 27 -23.99 -2.48 -1.34
C ASP A 27 -23.88 -1.01 -1.81
N PRO A 28 -24.94 -0.39 -2.36
CA PRO A 28 -24.93 1.02 -2.72
C PRO A 28 -24.46 1.95 -1.57
N GLN A 29 -24.65 1.55 -0.31
CA GLN A 29 -24.15 2.27 0.86
C GLN A 29 -22.61 2.29 0.95
N ASP A 30 -21.92 1.25 0.46
CA ASP A 30 -20.45 1.19 0.46
C ASP A 30 -19.81 2.26 -0.43
N ASN A 31 -20.59 2.82 -1.36
CA ASN A 31 -20.16 3.85 -2.29
C ASN A 31 -20.59 5.27 -1.88
N ALA A 32 -21.23 5.42 -0.72
CA ALA A 32 -21.63 6.72 -0.22
C ALA A 32 -20.37 7.58 0.10
N PRO A 33 -20.34 8.88 -0.28
CA PRO A 33 -19.23 9.75 0.07
C PRO A 33 -19.08 9.91 1.59
N VAL A 34 -17.84 9.81 2.07
CA VAL A 34 -17.45 10.03 3.46
C VAL A 34 -16.51 11.23 3.51
N THR A 35 -16.85 12.23 4.33
CA THR A 35 -16.14 13.51 4.40
C THR A 35 -15.24 13.68 5.63
N GLY A 36 -15.12 12.64 6.46
CA GLY A 36 -14.29 12.64 7.67
C GLY A 36 -13.80 11.23 8.02
N LEU A 37 -13.16 11.10 9.18
CA LEU A 37 -12.85 9.79 9.74
C LEU A 37 -14.13 9.15 10.30
N VAL A 38 -14.29 7.84 10.10
CA VAL A 38 -15.47 7.07 10.51
C VAL A 38 -15.04 5.67 10.93
N ASN A 39 -15.69 5.11 11.96
CA ASN A 39 -15.35 3.79 12.50
C ASN A 39 -13.84 3.63 12.77
N GLU A 40 -13.24 4.67 13.36
CA GLU A 40 -11.84 4.65 13.76
C GLU A 40 -11.60 3.51 14.78
N PRO A 41 -10.45 2.82 14.70
CA PRO A 41 -10.04 1.86 15.73
C PRO A 41 -10.00 2.53 17.12
N GLU A 42 -10.25 1.75 18.16
CA GLU A 42 -10.23 2.28 19.53
C GLU A 42 -8.84 2.86 19.85
N GLY A 43 -8.83 4.11 20.33
CA GLY A 43 -7.59 4.80 20.70
C GLY A 43 -6.82 5.43 19.55
N PHE A 44 -7.25 5.23 18.30
CA PHE A 44 -6.56 5.75 17.11
C PHE A 44 -6.51 7.29 17.08
N ARG A 45 -5.32 7.83 16.81
CA ARG A 45 -4.97 9.25 16.74
C ARG A 45 -3.95 9.47 15.62
N PRO A 46 -4.41 9.88 14.40
CA PRO A 46 -3.52 10.12 13.28
C PRO A 46 -2.27 10.91 13.68
N THR A 47 -1.09 10.38 13.38
CA THR A 47 0.17 11.07 13.66
C THR A 47 0.19 12.39 12.91
N ALA A 48 0.55 13.47 13.62
CA ALA A 48 0.46 14.83 13.11
C ALA A 48 1.36 15.04 11.88
N ASP A 49 0.90 15.89 10.96
CA ASP A 49 1.69 16.30 9.80
C ASP A 49 3.04 16.91 10.21
N GLY A 50 4.10 16.61 9.45
CA GLY A 50 5.45 17.09 9.73
C GLY A 50 6.15 16.40 10.91
N THR A 51 5.58 15.35 11.49
CA THR A 51 6.20 14.65 12.62
C THR A 51 7.50 13.94 12.18
N HIS A 52 8.54 14.10 13.00
CA HIS A 52 9.80 13.38 12.88
C HIS A 52 9.86 12.27 13.93
N LEU A 53 10.04 11.05 13.46
CA LEU A 53 10.04 9.82 14.24
C LEU A 53 11.44 9.21 14.24
N ARG A 54 11.76 8.46 15.28
CA ARG A 54 12.93 7.58 15.26
C ARG A 54 12.61 6.33 14.46
N PHE A 55 13.62 5.69 13.89
CA PHE A 55 13.44 4.33 13.38
C PHE A 55 12.81 3.42 14.45
N ASP A 56 11.98 2.49 14.00
CA ASP A 56 11.20 1.57 14.83
C ASP A 56 10.10 2.21 15.70
N GLU A 57 9.92 3.54 15.62
CA GLU A 57 8.78 4.23 16.23
C GLU A 57 7.55 4.13 15.29
N PRO A 58 6.41 3.61 15.76
CA PRO A 58 5.21 3.47 14.94
C PRO A 58 4.52 4.82 14.72
N ALA A 59 3.84 4.95 13.57
CA ALA A 59 2.94 6.05 13.27
C ALA A 59 1.55 5.54 12.91
N GLU A 60 0.53 6.27 13.34
CA GLU A 60 -0.86 6.05 12.96
C GLU A 60 -1.19 6.84 11.69
N VAL A 61 -1.41 6.13 10.59
CA VAL A 61 -1.56 6.71 9.24
C VAL A 61 -2.95 6.39 8.68
N VAL A 62 -3.53 7.37 7.98
CA VAL A 62 -4.79 7.22 7.27
C VAL A 62 -4.57 7.39 5.78
N THR A 63 -5.02 6.43 4.99
CA THR A 63 -5.22 6.58 3.55
C THR A 63 -6.71 6.62 3.24
N THR A 64 -7.09 7.16 2.08
CA THR A 64 -8.50 7.22 1.69
C THR A 64 -8.72 6.68 0.29
N HIS A 65 -9.87 6.03 0.10
CA HIS A 65 -10.34 5.66 -1.23
C HIS A 65 -10.69 6.92 -2.00
N PHE A 66 -10.08 7.10 -3.17
CA PHE A 66 -10.21 8.35 -3.94
C PHE A 66 -11.67 8.70 -4.27
N SER A 67 -12.48 7.71 -4.68
CA SER A 67 -13.84 7.95 -5.17
C SER A 67 -14.90 8.11 -4.08
N THR A 68 -14.70 7.55 -2.89
CA THR A 68 -15.69 7.55 -1.81
C THR A 68 -15.22 8.35 -0.60
N GLY A 69 -13.93 8.63 -0.47
CA GLY A 69 -13.35 9.22 0.74
C GLY A 69 -13.24 8.23 1.90
N MET A 70 -13.54 6.94 1.69
CA MET A 70 -13.51 5.94 2.75
C MET A 70 -12.10 5.81 3.35
N PRO A 71 -11.91 6.02 4.67
CA PRO A 71 -10.61 5.89 5.31
C PRO A 71 -10.21 4.43 5.50
N VAL A 72 -8.91 4.16 5.39
CA VAL A 72 -8.25 2.93 5.81
C VAL A 72 -7.14 3.30 6.79
N TYR A 73 -7.09 2.57 7.89
CA TYR A 73 -6.27 2.88 9.06
C TYR A 73 -5.07 1.96 9.14
N TRP A 74 -3.91 2.54 9.42
CA TRP A 74 -2.63 1.84 9.43
C TRP A 74 -1.82 2.20 10.65
N GLU A 75 -1.08 1.23 11.16
CA GLU A 75 0.15 1.49 11.88
C GLU A 75 1.32 1.29 10.91
N VAL A 76 2.19 2.28 10.78
CA VAL A 76 3.34 2.24 9.86
C VAL A 76 4.62 2.41 10.65
N THR A 77 5.59 1.53 10.41
CA THR A 77 6.90 1.58 11.05
C THR A 77 7.99 1.51 9.98
N VAL A 78 8.92 2.45 9.99
CA VAL A 78 10.16 2.35 9.20
C VAL A 78 11.28 1.86 10.09
N HIS A 79 11.91 0.77 9.69
CA HIS A 79 12.99 0.14 10.42
C HIS A 79 14.35 0.76 10.07
N ALA A 80 15.28 0.67 11.01
CA ALA A 80 16.65 1.14 10.79
C ALA A 80 17.30 0.46 9.58
N PRO A 81 18.11 1.17 8.78
CA PRO A 81 18.59 0.63 7.52
C PRO A 81 19.63 -0.47 7.70
N THR A 82 19.55 -1.50 6.87
CA THR A 82 20.64 -2.45 6.66
C THR A 82 21.48 -2.02 5.47
N ARG A 83 22.81 -2.01 5.62
CA ARG A 83 23.73 -1.75 4.50
C ARG A 83 24.04 -3.02 3.74
N LEU A 84 23.95 -2.95 2.43
CA LEU A 84 24.22 -4.07 1.52
C LEU A 84 25.32 -3.70 0.53
N THR A 85 26.23 -4.65 0.29
CA THR A 85 27.18 -4.58 -0.81
C THR A 85 26.50 -4.91 -2.14
N LEU A 86 27.15 -4.54 -3.25
CA LEU A 86 26.68 -4.92 -4.59
C LEU A 86 26.54 -6.44 -4.75
N GLN A 87 27.42 -7.23 -4.14
CA GLN A 87 27.34 -8.69 -4.21
C GLN A 87 26.11 -9.21 -3.47
N GLN A 88 25.82 -8.73 -2.26
CA GLN A 88 24.62 -9.13 -1.52
C GLN A 88 23.34 -8.79 -2.29
N VAL A 89 23.27 -7.62 -2.92
CA VAL A 89 22.13 -7.27 -3.77
C VAL A 89 22.01 -8.23 -4.96
N LYS A 90 23.12 -8.56 -5.64
CA LYS A 90 23.14 -9.55 -6.74
C LYS A 90 22.63 -10.90 -6.30
N ASP A 91 23.03 -11.34 -5.12
CA ASP A 91 22.61 -12.62 -4.53
C ASP A 91 21.10 -12.58 -4.22
N ASN A 92 20.59 -11.48 -3.63
CA ASN A 92 19.18 -11.31 -3.32
C ASN A 92 18.27 -11.31 -4.56
N ILE A 93 18.66 -10.58 -5.62
CA ILE A 93 17.83 -10.46 -6.84
C ILE A 93 18.08 -11.58 -7.85
N GLY A 94 19.13 -12.39 -7.68
CA GLY A 94 19.51 -13.47 -8.60
C GLY A 94 20.07 -13.01 -9.96
N GLN A 95 20.35 -11.72 -10.14
CA GLN A 95 20.87 -11.13 -11.38
C GLN A 95 21.67 -9.84 -11.13
N ASP A 96 22.16 -9.19 -12.18
CA ASP A 96 22.82 -7.89 -12.04
C ASP A 96 21.77 -6.77 -11.86
N PRO A 97 21.88 -5.89 -10.83
CA PRO A 97 20.98 -4.76 -10.62
C PRO A 97 20.79 -3.86 -11.84
N GLN A 98 21.82 -3.76 -12.69
CA GLN A 98 21.78 -3.01 -13.96
C GLN A 98 20.76 -3.54 -14.98
N ARG A 99 20.17 -4.72 -14.74
CA ARG A 99 19.17 -5.35 -15.62
C ARG A 99 17.73 -5.09 -15.19
N ILE A 100 17.52 -4.41 -14.06
CA ILE A 100 16.21 -3.96 -13.59
C ILE A 100 15.98 -2.56 -14.16
N GLY A 101 14.78 -2.24 -14.65
CA GLY A 101 14.48 -1.03 -15.43
C GLY A 101 15.14 0.25 -14.91
N ASP A 102 14.72 0.75 -13.75
CA ASP A 102 15.29 1.93 -13.08
C ASP A 102 16.50 1.57 -12.20
N ALA A 103 17.50 0.95 -12.82
CA ALA A 103 18.71 0.53 -12.13
C ALA A 103 19.49 1.73 -11.53
N PRO A 104 20.13 1.54 -10.36
CA PRO A 104 21.09 2.49 -9.82
C PRO A 104 22.32 2.63 -10.76
N PRO A 105 23.19 3.63 -10.58
CA PRO A 105 24.40 3.76 -11.40
C PRO A 105 25.33 2.53 -11.33
N VAL A 106 26.12 2.30 -12.38
CA VAL A 106 27.04 1.16 -12.50
C VAL A 106 28.07 1.09 -11.35
N ALA A 107 28.47 2.24 -10.81
CA ALA A 107 29.53 2.34 -9.79
C ALA A 107 28.95 2.64 -8.40
N VAL A 108 28.09 1.76 -7.89
CA VAL A 108 27.58 1.83 -6.50
C VAL A 108 28.61 1.25 -5.53
N ARG A 109 28.81 1.93 -4.40
CA ARG A 109 29.63 1.49 -3.27
C ARG A 109 28.82 0.62 -2.30
N THR A 110 27.67 1.13 -1.88
CA THR A 110 26.78 0.47 -0.92
C THR A 110 25.33 0.84 -1.22
N PHE A 111 24.44 -0.06 -0.86
CA PHE A 111 23.02 0.18 -0.77
C PHE A 111 22.64 0.31 0.71
N SER A 112 21.58 1.06 1.01
CA SER A 112 20.92 1.05 2.31
C SER A 112 19.45 0.73 2.11
N CYS A 113 19.01 -0.32 2.79
CA CYS A 113 17.67 -0.87 2.76
C CYS A 113 16.92 -0.48 4.01
N PHE A 114 15.81 0.24 3.89
CA PHE A 114 14.90 0.56 4.97
C PHE A 114 13.65 -0.31 4.83
N PRO A 115 13.51 -1.40 5.61
CA PRO A 115 12.27 -2.15 5.67
C PRO A 115 11.16 -1.26 6.23
N VAL A 116 9.95 -1.39 5.68
CA VAL A 116 8.77 -0.67 6.13
C VAL A 116 7.65 -1.66 6.37
N THR A 117 7.07 -1.60 7.55
CA THR A 117 5.95 -2.44 7.96
C THR A 117 4.67 -1.62 7.96
N PHE A 118 3.63 -2.12 7.31
CA PHE A 118 2.27 -1.62 7.34
C PHE A 118 1.40 -2.64 8.07
N THR A 119 0.86 -2.30 9.23
CA THR A 119 -0.15 -3.10 9.93
C THR A 119 -1.52 -2.52 9.65
N SER A 120 -2.41 -3.32 9.05
CA SER A 120 -3.80 -2.90 8.83
C SER A 120 -4.52 -2.82 10.17
N LEU A 121 -5.13 -1.67 10.49
CA LEU A 121 -5.97 -1.50 11.68
C LEU A 121 -7.46 -1.56 11.34
N GLY A 122 -7.78 -1.78 10.07
CA GLY A 122 -9.15 -1.86 9.55
C GLY A 122 -9.53 -0.68 8.66
N GLN A 123 -10.81 -0.59 8.35
CA GLN A 123 -11.35 0.39 7.39
C GLN A 123 -12.64 1.04 7.89
N GLY A 124 -12.95 2.21 7.36
CA GLY A 124 -14.07 3.04 7.78
C GLY A 124 -15.46 2.42 7.55
N LEU A 125 -15.57 1.32 6.80
CA LEU A 125 -16.83 0.56 6.67
C LEU A 125 -17.10 -0.35 7.88
N GLY A 126 -16.12 -0.57 8.76
CA GLY A 126 -16.29 -1.37 9.98
C GLY A 126 -16.46 -2.87 9.75
N ARG A 127 -16.10 -3.37 8.57
CA ARG A 127 -16.10 -4.80 8.19
C ARG A 127 -14.90 -5.11 7.31
N ASP A 128 -14.34 -6.31 7.41
CA ASP A 128 -13.08 -6.68 6.74
C ASP A 128 -13.26 -7.05 5.25
N ASP A 129 -14.48 -7.37 4.81
CA ASP A 129 -14.77 -7.85 3.45
C ASP A 129 -15.11 -6.75 2.44
N ALA A 130 -15.02 -5.48 2.84
CA ALA A 130 -15.53 -4.40 2.01
C ALA A 130 -14.61 -4.11 0.80
N PRO A 131 -15.19 -3.86 -0.39
CA PRO A 131 -14.44 -3.69 -1.62
C PRO A 131 -13.87 -2.28 -1.77
N VAL A 132 -12.83 -1.98 -1.00
CA VAL A 132 -12.14 -0.69 -1.06
C VAL A 132 -10.74 -0.86 -1.67
N SER A 133 -10.26 0.16 -2.36
CA SER A 133 -8.90 0.25 -2.90
C SER A 133 -8.28 1.61 -2.55
N VAL A 134 -7.30 1.62 -1.67
CA VAL A 134 -6.61 2.86 -1.32
C VAL A 134 -5.26 2.94 -2.02
N GLU A 135 -4.87 4.15 -2.35
CA GLU A 135 -3.48 4.41 -2.74
C GLU A 135 -2.62 4.33 -1.47
N LEU A 136 -1.57 3.52 -1.53
CA LEU A 136 -0.60 3.45 -0.44
C LEU A 136 0.17 4.76 -0.32
N PRO A 137 0.63 5.12 0.88
CA PRO A 137 1.46 6.30 1.03
C PRO A 137 2.72 6.20 0.18
N SER A 138 3.12 7.32 -0.43
CA SER A 138 4.41 7.39 -1.10
C SER A 138 5.54 7.32 -0.07
N LEU A 139 6.57 6.53 -0.35
CA LEU A 139 7.76 6.40 0.47
C LEU A 139 8.97 6.91 -0.32
N THR A 140 9.78 7.79 0.27
CA THR A 140 10.93 8.39 -0.41
C THR A 140 12.13 8.42 0.53
N PRO A 141 13.33 7.95 0.11
CA PRO A 141 14.51 8.09 0.94
C PRO A 141 14.92 9.56 1.00
N VAL A 142 15.32 10.01 2.19
CA VAL A 142 15.75 11.40 2.44
C VAL A 142 17.07 11.43 3.21
N ASP A 143 17.84 12.51 3.04
CA ASP A 143 19.04 12.76 3.84
C ASP A 143 18.71 13.30 5.24
N GLY A 144 19.75 13.62 6.03
CA GLY A 144 19.60 14.13 7.40
C GLY A 144 18.93 15.50 7.49
N TYR A 145 18.72 16.18 6.36
CA TYR A 145 18.03 17.46 6.27
C TYR A 145 16.61 17.33 5.67
N GLY A 146 16.17 16.10 5.34
CA GLY A 146 14.87 15.86 4.71
C GLY A 146 14.85 16.08 3.19
N THR A 147 16.00 16.24 2.55
CA THR A 147 16.13 16.37 1.09
C THR A 147 16.03 15.00 0.44
N ASN A 148 15.38 14.90 -0.72
CA ASN A 148 15.29 13.63 -1.47
C ASN A 148 16.69 13.09 -1.76
N ALA A 149 16.89 11.84 -1.38
CA ALA A 149 18.14 11.13 -1.59
C ALA A 149 18.12 10.33 -2.90
N ASN A 150 19.28 9.76 -3.22
CA ASN A 150 19.41 8.71 -4.20
C ASN A 150 18.39 7.59 -3.91
N TYR A 151 17.77 7.00 -4.93
CA TYR A 151 16.79 5.94 -4.74
C TYR A 151 16.92 4.85 -5.81
N VAL A 152 16.32 3.70 -5.54
CA VAL A 152 16.02 2.64 -6.51
C VAL A 152 14.52 2.68 -6.79
N GLY A 153 14.14 2.80 -8.06
CA GLY A 153 12.74 3.03 -8.45
C GLY A 153 11.86 1.78 -8.48
N VAL A 154 12.45 0.61 -8.69
CA VAL A 154 11.70 -0.65 -8.90
C VAL A 154 12.39 -1.81 -8.17
N GLY A 155 11.60 -2.66 -7.53
CA GLY A 155 12.05 -3.91 -6.91
C GLY A 155 12.85 -3.73 -5.62
N ALA A 156 12.59 -2.66 -4.88
CA ALA A 156 13.29 -2.32 -3.63
C ALA A 156 13.29 -3.50 -2.63
N GLU A 157 12.18 -4.25 -2.55
CA GLU A 157 12.02 -5.44 -1.72
C GLU A 157 13.05 -6.52 -2.08
N SER A 158 13.19 -6.82 -3.38
CA SER A 158 14.17 -7.80 -3.87
C SER A 158 15.60 -7.35 -3.60
N TYR A 159 15.91 -6.05 -3.70
CA TYR A 159 17.23 -5.54 -3.31
C TYR A 159 17.53 -5.84 -1.84
N CYS A 160 16.52 -5.71 -0.98
CA CYS A 160 16.62 -5.95 0.45
C CYS A 160 16.54 -7.42 0.85
N GLY A 161 16.39 -8.34 -0.11
CA GLY A 161 16.24 -9.76 0.17
C GLY A 161 14.96 -10.07 0.94
N LEU A 162 13.95 -9.20 0.82
CA LEU A 162 12.62 -9.49 1.35
C LEU A 162 12.00 -10.55 0.44
N ASP A 163 11.82 -11.75 0.99
CA ASP A 163 11.07 -12.82 0.35
C ASP A 163 9.60 -12.47 0.45
N THR A 164 9.14 -11.68 -0.50
CA THR A 164 7.75 -11.29 -0.55
C THR A 164 6.96 -12.41 -1.20
N GLU A 165 6.69 -13.47 -0.44
CA GLU A 165 5.53 -14.30 -0.78
C GLU A 165 4.33 -13.33 -0.93
N GLU A 166 3.47 -13.54 -1.94
CA GLU A 166 2.37 -12.60 -2.26
C GLU A 166 1.55 -12.22 -1.01
N THR A 167 1.48 -13.12 -0.02
CA THR A 167 0.70 -12.94 1.20
C THR A 167 1.25 -11.90 2.18
N ASP A 168 2.54 -11.57 2.14
CA ASP A 168 3.19 -10.61 3.06
C ASP A 168 3.45 -9.24 2.40
N THR A 169 3.15 -9.12 1.10
CA THR A 169 3.12 -7.82 0.41
C THR A 169 1.87 -7.05 0.77
N VAL A 170 1.98 -5.72 0.79
CA VAL A 170 0.79 -4.87 0.98
C VAL A 170 -0.14 -5.09 -0.22
N PRO A 171 -1.37 -5.61 -0.02
CA PRO A 171 -2.25 -5.89 -1.13
C PRO A 171 -2.66 -4.61 -1.87
N SER A 172 -2.79 -4.69 -3.19
CA SER A 172 -3.32 -3.57 -4.00
C SER A 172 -4.83 -3.35 -3.82
N TYR A 173 -5.53 -4.34 -3.28
CA TYR A 173 -6.96 -4.32 -3.00
C TYR A 173 -7.18 -4.54 -1.51
N THR A 174 -7.91 -3.64 -0.84
CA THR A 174 -8.03 -3.70 0.63
C THR A 174 -8.96 -4.80 1.11
N GLY A 175 -9.80 -5.36 0.23
CA GLY A 175 -10.59 -6.56 0.57
C GLY A 175 -9.74 -7.81 0.76
N ASP A 176 -8.47 -7.81 0.32
CA ASP A 176 -7.51 -8.88 0.61
C ASP A 176 -6.71 -8.62 1.89
N MET A 177 -6.95 -7.48 2.55
CA MET A 177 -6.27 -7.14 3.79
C MET A 177 -6.95 -7.79 4.99
N VAL A 178 -6.14 -8.19 5.95
CA VAL A 178 -6.61 -8.76 7.22
C VAL A 178 -6.30 -7.75 8.32
N THR A 179 -7.33 -7.30 9.04
CA THR A 179 -7.16 -6.43 10.20
C THR A 179 -6.23 -7.08 11.23
N GLY A 180 -5.25 -6.32 11.71
CA GLY A 180 -4.18 -6.76 12.61
C GLY A 180 -3.00 -7.46 11.92
N ARG A 181 -3.06 -7.73 10.60
CA ARG A 181 -1.93 -8.31 9.86
C ARG A 181 -0.95 -7.21 9.45
N SER A 182 0.34 -7.54 9.57
CA SER A 182 1.45 -6.75 9.08
C SER A 182 1.88 -7.20 7.69
N TYR A 183 2.21 -6.21 6.86
CA TYR A 183 2.71 -6.35 5.51
C TYR A 183 4.03 -5.60 5.39
N THR A 184 4.96 -6.11 4.59
CA THR A 184 6.32 -5.53 4.50
C THR A 184 6.62 -5.07 3.08
N THR A 185 7.26 -3.91 2.98
CA THR A 185 7.90 -3.38 1.76
C THR A 185 9.27 -2.81 2.14
N ALA A 186 9.98 -2.20 1.19
CA ALA A 186 11.26 -1.56 1.46
C ALA A 186 11.45 -0.28 0.65
N VAL A 187 12.27 0.61 1.21
CA VAL A 187 12.85 1.76 0.50
C VAL A 187 14.34 1.52 0.37
N VAL A 188 14.91 1.79 -0.81
CA VAL A 188 16.33 1.61 -1.06
C VAL A 188 16.95 2.91 -1.55
N THR A 189 18.04 3.30 -0.89
CA THR A 189 18.98 4.33 -1.36
C THR A 189 20.32 3.68 -1.70
N TRP A 190 21.12 4.36 -2.51
CA TRP A 190 22.48 3.94 -2.84
C TRP A 190 23.48 5.08 -2.62
N GLU A 191 24.75 4.71 -2.52
CA GLU A 191 25.88 5.62 -2.46
C GLU A 191 26.90 5.24 -3.54
N GLY A 192 27.33 6.19 -4.37
CA GLY A 192 28.30 5.94 -5.43
C GLY A 192 29.75 5.81 -4.93
N GLN A 193 30.61 5.16 -5.73
CA GLN A 193 32.02 4.94 -5.37
C GLN A 193 32.89 6.20 -5.47
N ARG A 194 32.63 7.06 -6.46
CA ARG A 194 33.42 8.29 -6.73
C ARG A 194 32.70 9.55 -6.28
N ASP A 195 31.42 9.60 -6.56
CA ASP A 195 30.50 10.62 -6.07
C ASP A 195 29.43 9.89 -5.26
N PRO A 196 29.33 10.12 -3.94
CA PRO A 196 28.32 9.48 -3.11
C PRO A 196 26.89 9.86 -3.53
N GLY A 197 26.69 11.00 -4.20
CA GLY A 197 25.37 11.61 -4.38
C GLY A 197 24.75 12.02 -3.05
N ILE A 198 23.42 12.14 -3.00
CA ILE A 198 22.71 12.41 -1.75
C ILE A 198 22.39 11.08 -1.08
N VAL A 199 23.08 10.79 0.03
CA VAL A 199 22.93 9.53 0.75
C VAL A 199 21.69 9.59 1.65
N GLY A 200 20.75 8.68 1.44
CA GLY A 200 19.57 8.56 2.29
C GLY A 200 19.93 8.08 3.69
N THR A 201 19.51 8.83 4.70
CA THR A 201 19.64 8.49 6.12
C THR A 201 18.29 8.33 6.81
N GLY A 202 17.19 8.50 6.08
CA GLY A 202 15.82 8.38 6.57
C GLY A 202 14.83 8.09 5.44
N VAL A 203 13.56 7.96 5.82
CA VAL A 203 12.45 7.76 4.89
C VAL A 203 11.35 8.77 5.21
N ARG A 204 10.86 9.45 4.18
CA ARG A 204 9.66 10.27 4.25
C ARG A 204 8.47 9.50 3.67
N LEU A 205 7.37 9.51 4.40
CA LEU A 205 6.06 9.04 3.97
C LEU A 205 5.17 10.24 3.65
N ASN A 206 4.43 10.20 2.54
CA ASN A 206 3.35 11.16 2.29
C ASN A 206 2.06 10.45 1.89
N THR A 207 0.94 10.81 2.52
CA THR A 207 -0.39 10.36 2.11
C THR A 207 -0.99 11.28 1.04
N LEU A 208 -1.80 10.71 0.15
CA LEU A 208 -2.64 11.49 -0.74
C LEU A 208 -3.95 11.85 -0.01
N VAL A 209 -4.24 13.15 0.10
CA VAL A 209 -5.52 13.61 0.66
C VAL A 209 -6.59 13.52 -0.41
N SER A 210 -7.67 12.79 -0.14
CA SER A 210 -8.82 12.74 -1.05
C SER A 210 -9.59 14.07 -1.01
N PRO A 211 -9.91 14.68 -2.16
CA PRO A 211 -10.78 15.87 -2.19
C PRO A 211 -12.21 15.57 -1.70
N ARG A 212 -12.58 14.29 -1.57
CA ARG A 212 -13.89 13.87 -1.05
C ARG A 212 -13.90 13.67 0.46
N ASN A 213 -12.73 13.54 1.08
CA ASN A 213 -12.58 13.47 2.54
C ASN A 213 -11.69 14.62 3.05
N PRO A 214 -12.20 15.86 3.09
CA PRO A 214 -11.44 17.00 3.60
C PRO A 214 -11.17 16.92 5.11
N GLY A 215 -11.83 16.01 5.84
CA GLY A 215 -11.57 15.76 7.25
C GLY A 215 -10.33 14.88 7.50
N GLN A 216 -9.77 14.24 6.47
CA GLN A 216 -8.50 13.53 6.58
C GLN A 216 -7.34 14.55 6.64
N PRO A 217 -6.51 14.55 7.70
CA PRO A 217 -5.33 15.40 7.73
C PRO A 217 -4.31 14.91 6.67
N PRO A 218 -3.59 15.83 6.00
CA PRO A 218 -2.37 15.42 5.29
C PRO A 218 -1.39 14.83 6.29
N GLN A 219 -0.63 13.81 5.87
CA GLN A 219 0.41 13.22 6.70
C GLN A 219 1.70 13.09 5.90
N ALA A 220 2.61 14.04 6.11
CA ALA A 220 4.01 13.99 5.71
C ALA A 220 4.87 13.66 6.94
N LEU A 221 5.30 12.41 7.07
CA LEU A 221 6.03 11.89 8.24
C LEU A 221 7.46 11.52 7.85
N THR A 222 8.43 11.71 8.73
CA THR A 222 9.83 11.34 8.45
C THR A 222 10.42 10.47 9.56
N TRP A 223 10.96 9.31 9.20
CA TRP A 223 11.74 8.46 10.09
C TRP A 223 13.23 8.66 9.83
N GLY A 224 14.01 8.75 10.91
CA GLY A 224 15.46 8.89 10.85
C GLY A 224 16.17 8.43 12.12
N PRO A 225 17.50 8.61 12.21
CA PRO A 225 18.31 8.21 13.38
C PRO A 225 18.03 9.02 14.67
N GLY A 226 16.94 9.81 14.71
CA GLY A 226 16.64 10.79 15.74
C GLY A 226 17.23 12.17 15.41
N ALA A 227 16.62 13.23 15.95
CA ALA A 227 17.23 14.56 15.91
C ALA A 227 18.59 14.53 16.63
N PRO A 228 19.61 15.25 16.12
CA PRO A 228 20.87 15.43 16.84
C PRO A 228 20.68 16.11 18.20
#